data_AF-A0A2H5YX26-F1
#
_entry.id   AF-A0A2H5YX26-F1
#
_cell.length_a   1.000
_cell.length_b   1.000
_cell.length_c   1.000
_cell.angle_alpha   90.00
_cell.angle_beta   90.00
_cell.angle_gamma   90.00
#
_symmetry.space_group_name_H-M   'P 1'
#
loop_
_entity.id
_entity.type
_entity.pdbx_description
1 polymer ?
#
loop_
_entity_poly.entity_id
_entity_poly.type
_entity_poly.pdbx_seq_one_letter_code
_entity_poly.pdbx_strand_id
1 'polypeptide(L)'
;MIGAFTPTEILTAWEWGADYIKVNPASLAGPSYFKDVLAPLPQVKLIPSGGVTLETAPAFLAAGAVAVVVGSHLVDRQLVAQHDWAALRERARQWAELVASPERGVSVP
;
A
#
# COMPACT_ATOMS: atom_id res chain seq x y z
N MET A 1 -0.82 -1.77 -13.17
CA MET A 1 -0.28 -2.28 -11.89
C MET A 1 -0.20 -3.79 -11.96
N ILE A 2 0.96 -4.38 -11.68
CA ILE A 2 1.18 -5.85 -11.66
C ILE A 2 1.67 -6.28 -10.26
N GLY A 3 1.40 -7.53 -9.88
CA GLY A 3 1.83 -8.07 -8.59
C GLY A 3 3.25 -8.67 -8.66
N ALA A 4 4.04 -8.42 -7.64
CA ALA A 4 5.35 -9.02 -7.42
C ALA A 4 5.60 -9.16 -5.90
N PHE A 5 6.62 -9.93 -5.51
CA PHE A 5 7.05 -9.98 -4.12
C PHE A 5 8.56 -9.81 -3.96
N THR A 6 9.38 -10.38 -4.84
CA THR A 6 10.84 -10.36 -4.74
C THR A 6 11.48 -9.22 -5.56
N PRO A 7 12.73 -8.80 -5.25
CA PRO A 7 13.38 -7.73 -6.02
C PRO A 7 13.52 -8.05 -7.51
N THR A 8 13.78 -9.32 -7.87
CA THR A 8 13.86 -9.76 -9.27
C THR A 8 12.53 -9.61 -9.99
N GLU A 9 11.43 -10.03 -9.38
CA GLU A 9 10.09 -9.87 -9.96
C GLU A 9 9.70 -8.39 -10.10
N ILE A 10 10.04 -7.56 -9.10
CA ILE A 10 9.79 -6.12 -9.11
C ILE A 10 10.55 -5.45 -10.25
N LEU A 11 11.85 -5.75 -10.40
CA LEU A 11 12.67 -5.21 -11.48
C LEU A 11 12.16 -5.66 -12.84
N THR A 12 11.85 -6.95 -12.99
CA THR A 12 11.32 -7.53 -14.24
C THR A 12 10.02 -6.83 -14.66
N ALA A 13 9.10 -6.63 -13.71
CA ALA A 13 7.84 -5.93 -13.94
C ALA A 13 8.07 -4.49 -14.42
N TRP A 14 9.01 -3.77 -13.79
CA TRP A 14 9.34 -2.41 -14.17
C TRP A 14 9.97 -2.33 -15.57
N GLU A 15 10.93 -3.21 -15.89
CA GLU A 15 11.57 -3.30 -17.21
C GLU A 15 10.56 -3.63 -18.32
N TRP A 16 9.49 -4.35 -17.99
CA TRP A 16 8.39 -4.66 -18.91
C TRP A 16 7.35 -3.53 -19.00
N GLY A 17 7.63 -2.36 -18.43
CA GLY A 17 6.83 -1.15 -18.57
C GLY A 17 5.75 -0.96 -17.50
N ALA A 18 5.81 -1.67 -16.36
CA ALA A 18 4.87 -1.42 -15.28
C ALA A 18 5.16 -0.09 -14.57
N ASP A 19 4.23 0.87 -14.62
CA ASP A 19 4.34 2.15 -13.89
C ASP A 19 4.26 1.98 -12.36
N TYR A 20 3.54 0.95 -11.90
CA TYR A 20 3.29 0.67 -10.49
C TYR A 20 3.34 -0.83 -10.24
N ILE A 21 4.05 -1.24 -9.18
CA ILE A 21 4.21 -2.63 -8.77
C ILE A 21 3.57 -2.84 -7.40
N LYS A 22 2.63 -3.78 -7.34
CA LYS A 22 1.96 -4.20 -6.11
C LYS A 22 2.81 -5.26 -5.40
N VAL A 23 3.32 -4.95 -4.22
CA VAL A 23 4.05 -5.91 -3.38
C VAL A 23 3.05 -6.69 -2.54
N ASN A 24 2.97 -8.01 -2.73
CA ASN A 24 2.00 -8.85 -2.05
C ASN A 24 2.55 -10.25 -1.70
N PRO A 25 2.35 -10.75 -0.46
CA PRO A 25 1.62 -10.13 0.64
C PRO A 25 2.49 -9.17 1.48
N ALA A 26 1.99 -7.96 1.72
CA ALA A 26 2.67 -6.91 2.46
C ALA A 26 2.86 -7.26 3.94
N SER A 27 1.99 -8.11 4.50
CA SER A 27 2.13 -8.63 5.87
C SER A 27 3.43 -9.41 6.10
N LEU A 28 4.03 -9.99 5.05
CA LEU A 28 5.35 -10.65 5.15
C LEU A 28 6.51 -9.70 4.88
N ALA A 29 6.33 -8.74 3.97
CA ALA A 29 7.37 -7.79 3.60
C ALA A 29 7.63 -6.76 4.72
N GLY A 30 6.58 -6.12 5.21
CA GLY A 30 6.68 -4.99 6.12
C GLY A 30 7.32 -3.73 5.49
N PRO A 31 7.33 -2.59 6.22
CA PRO A 31 7.88 -1.34 5.70
C PRO A 31 9.39 -1.35 5.43
N SER A 32 10.18 -2.12 6.19
CA SER A 32 11.63 -2.22 5.98
C SER A 32 11.97 -2.78 4.60
N TYR A 33 11.24 -3.79 4.15
CA TYR A 33 11.41 -4.36 2.81
C TYR A 33 11.25 -3.33 1.69
N PHE A 34 10.31 -2.38 1.84
CA PHE A 34 10.13 -1.31 0.87
C PHE A 34 11.36 -0.41 0.80
N LYS A 35 11.93 -0.02 1.95
CA LYS A 35 13.18 0.75 2.00
C LYS A 35 14.33 -0.01 1.36
N ASP A 36 14.45 -1.31 1.66
CA ASP A 36 15.54 -2.15 1.17
C ASP A 36 15.47 -2.37 -0.35
N VAL A 37 14.26 -2.45 -0.93
CA VAL A 37 14.07 -2.55 -2.39
C VAL A 37 14.27 -1.20 -3.08
N LEU A 38 13.75 -0.11 -2.51
CA LEU A 38 13.84 1.21 -3.11
C LEU A 38 15.26 1.79 -3.06
N ALA A 39 16.10 1.33 -2.12
CA ALA A 39 17.51 1.76 -2.05
C ALA A 39 18.31 1.48 -3.34
N PRO A 40 18.30 0.26 -3.92
CA PRO A 40 18.91 -0.01 -5.22
C PRO A 40 17.99 0.28 -6.41
N LEU A 41 16.66 0.34 -6.23
CA LEU A 41 15.69 0.56 -7.30
C LEU A 41 14.84 1.83 -7.06
N PRO A 42 15.43 3.03 -6.95
CA PRO A 42 14.68 4.24 -6.58
C PRO A 42 13.62 4.66 -7.62
N GLN A 43 13.72 4.15 -8.85
CA GLN A 43 12.81 4.46 -9.94
C GLN A 43 11.50 3.68 -9.92
N VAL A 44 11.40 2.59 -9.14
CA VAL A 44 10.16 1.78 -9.09
C VAL A 44 9.15 2.40 -8.13
N LYS A 45 7.86 2.31 -8.47
CA LYS A 45 6.77 2.79 -7.60
C LYS A 45 6.05 1.61 -6.97
N LEU A 46 6.28 1.40 -5.68
CA LEU A 46 5.76 0.26 -4.93
C LEU A 46 4.45 0.57 -4.20
N ILE A 47 3.56 -0.41 -4.14
CA ILE A 47 2.27 -0.32 -3.45
C ILE A 47 2.06 -1.61 -2.63
N PRO A 48 1.99 -1.56 -1.28
CA PRO A 48 1.74 -2.74 -0.46
C PRO A 48 0.29 -3.21 -0.60
N SER A 49 0.11 -4.53 -0.62
CA SER A 49 -1.18 -5.21 -0.66
C SER A 49 -1.14 -6.48 0.18
N GLY A 50 -2.27 -6.81 0.80
CA GLY A 50 -2.42 -8.04 1.59
C GLY A 50 -1.95 -7.83 3.03
N GLY A 51 -2.91 -7.54 3.92
CA GLY A 51 -2.66 -7.34 5.35
C GLY A 51 -2.31 -5.90 5.76
N VAL A 52 -2.52 -4.91 4.89
CA VAL A 52 -2.36 -3.49 5.25
C VAL A 52 -3.57 -3.00 6.04
N THR A 53 -3.32 -2.29 7.13
CA THR A 53 -4.30 -1.78 8.10
C THR A 53 -4.13 -0.27 8.32
N LEU A 54 -5.05 0.38 9.02
CA LEU A 54 -4.93 1.82 9.36
C LEU A 54 -3.68 2.10 10.21
N GLU A 55 -3.26 1.14 11.03
CA GLU A 55 -2.10 1.25 11.91
C GLU A 55 -0.79 1.06 11.16
N THR A 56 -0.78 0.20 10.13
CA THR A 56 0.45 -0.17 9.40
C THR A 56 0.67 0.68 8.15
N ALA A 57 -0.40 1.19 7.53
CA ALA A 57 -0.33 2.00 6.32
C ALA A 57 0.62 3.22 6.43
N PRO A 58 0.62 4.00 7.53
CA PRO A 58 1.51 5.16 7.64
C PRO A 58 2.98 4.79 7.54
N ALA A 59 3.37 3.64 8.11
CA ALA A 59 4.75 3.17 8.07
C ALA A 59 5.18 2.74 6.66
N PHE A 60 4.30 2.13 5.87
CA PHE A 60 4.58 1.84 4.46
C PHE A 60 4.72 3.10 3.63
N LEU A 61 3.84 4.09 3.82
CA LEU A 61 3.91 5.37 3.13
C LEU A 61 5.22 6.10 3.47
N ALA A 62 5.61 6.13 4.75
CA ALA A 62 6.89 6.68 5.20
C ALA A 62 8.12 5.90 4.69
N ALA A 63 7.93 4.64 4.30
CA ALA A 63 8.97 3.81 3.68
C ALA A 63 9.10 4.03 2.16
N GLY A 64 8.32 4.93 1.56
CA GLY A 64 8.38 5.26 0.14
C GLY A 64 7.31 4.58 -0.72
N ALA A 65 6.34 3.88 -0.11
CA ALA A 65 5.18 3.42 -0.87
C ALA A 65 4.38 4.62 -1.40
N VAL A 66 3.99 4.58 -2.67
CA VAL A 66 3.29 5.70 -3.33
C VAL A 66 1.78 5.69 -3.08
N ALA A 67 1.25 4.56 -2.64
CA ALA A 67 -0.15 4.33 -2.31
C ALA A 67 -0.23 3.10 -1.40
N VAL A 68 -1.44 2.70 -0.99
CA VAL A 68 -1.72 1.43 -0.30
C VAL A 68 -2.92 0.75 -0.93
N VAL A 69 -2.92 -0.59 -1.03
CA VAL A 69 -4.11 -1.36 -1.39
C VAL A 69 -4.84 -1.78 -0.12
N VAL A 70 -6.12 -1.42 -0.04
CA VAL A 70 -6.99 -1.74 1.10
C VAL A 70 -8.10 -2.69 0.66
N GLY A 71 -8.32 -3.74 1.45
CA GLY A 71 -9.31 -4.78 1.18
C GLY A 71 -10.36 -4.86 2.28
N SER A 72 -10.43 -6.00 2.96
CA SER A 72 -11.36 -6.25 4.07
C SER A 72 -11.22 -5.29 5.25
N HIS A 73 -10.04 -4.66 5.42
CA HIS A 73 -9.84 -3.61 6.42
C HIS A 73 -10.61 -2.31 6.09
N LEU A 74 -11.01 -2.09 4.84
CA LEU A 74 -11.93 -1.03 4.45
C LEU A 74 -13.37 -1.58 4.36
N VAL A 75 -13.58 -2.60 3.53
CA VAL A 75 -14.90 -3.21 3.29
C VAL A 75 -15.03 -4.51 4.06
N ASP A 76 -15.48 -4.38 5.31
CA ASP A 76 -15.66 -5.51 6.22
C ASP A 76 -16.89 -6.34 5.86
N ARG A 77 -16.72 -7.65 5.67
CA ARG A 77 -17.82 -8.54 5.26
C ARG A 77 -18.91 -8.65 6.33
N GLN A 78 -18.57 -8.56 7.62
CA GLN A 78 -19.54 -8.62 8.70
C GLN A 78 -20.39 -7.36 8.75
N LEU A 79 -19.77 -6.18 8.60
CA LEU A 79 -20.50 -4.92 8.53
C LEU A 79 -21.44 -4.88 7.32
N VAL A 80 -20.99 -5.38 6.17
CA VAL A 80 -21.85 -5.52 4.98
C VAL A 80 -23.04 -6.45 5.27
N ALA A 81 -22.79 -7.63 5.86
CA ALA A 81 -23.85 -8.61 6.16
C ALA A 81 -24.87 -8.08 7.19
N GLN A 82 -24.44 -7.22 8.09
CA GLN A 82 -25.29 -6.56 9.10
C GLN A 82 -25.96 -5.28 8.59
N HIS A 83 -25.68 -4.87 7.35
CA HIS A 83 -26.07 -3.58 6.78
C HIS A 83 -25.64 -2.38 7.64
N ASP A 84 -24.51 -2.49 8.34
CA ASP A 84 -23.94 -1.41 9.15
C ASP A 84 -23.16 -0.41 8.27
N TRP A 85 -23.91 0.37 7.51
CA TRP A 85 -23.38 1.38 6.60
C TRP A 85 -22.73 2.55 7.35
N ALA A 86 -23.14 2.79 8.60
CA ALA A 86 -22.57 3.85 9.42
C ALA A 86 -21.12 3.50 9.79
N ALA A 87 -20.87 2.27 10.27
CA ALA A 87 -19.52 1.80 10.56
C ALA A 87 -18.64 1.73 9.31
N LEU A 88 -19.16 1.27 8.17
CA LEU A 88 -18.40 1.26 6.91
C LEU A 88 -18.03 2.67 6.43
N ARG A 89 -18.95 3.64 6.55
CA ARG A 89 -18.67 5.04 6.23
C ARG A 89 -17.57 5.60 7.11
N GLU A 90 -17.63 5.32 8.41
CA GLU A 90 -16.63 5.77 9.37
C GLU A 90 -15.25 5.18 9.07
N ARG A 91 -15.17 3.88 8.75
CA ARG A 91 -13.92 3.26 8.28
C ARG A 91 -13.39 3.91 7.01
N ALA A 92 -14.25 4.19 6.04
CA ALA A 92 -13.85 4.88 4.81
C ALA A 92 -13.32 6.29 5.08
N ARG A 93 -13.95 7.03 6.01
CA ARG A 93 -13.48 8.35 6.46
C ARG A 93 -12.07 8.26 7.04
N GLN A 94 -11.81 7.31 7.93
CA GLN A 94 -10.49 7.10 8.54
C GLN A 94 -9.41 6.85 7.49
N TRP A 95 -9.69 6.01 6.49
CA TRP A 95 -8.77 5.78 5.38
C TRP A 95 -8.53 7.05 4.54
N ALA A 96 -9.59 7.80 4.23
CA ALA A 96 -9.50 9.05 3.48
C ALA A 96 -8.64 10.10 4.21
N GLU A 97 -8.81 10.23 5.53
CA GLU A 97 -8.03 11.13 6.36
C GLU A 97 -6.55 10.73 6.43
N LEU A 98 -6.28 9.44 6.61
CA LEU A 98 -4.92 8.91 6.62
C LEU A 98 -4.17 9.27 5.33
N VAL A 99 -4.80 9.09 4.16
CA VAL A 99 -4.14 9.35 2.87
C VAL A 99 -4.12 10.83 2.49
N ALA A 100 -5.01 11.66 3.05
CA ALA A 100 -5.04 13.10 2.83
C ALA A 100 -3.98 13.86 3.66
N SER A 101 -3.40 13.22 4.69
CA SER A 101 -2.41 13.86 5.56
C SER A 101 -1.21 14.40 4.76
N PRO A 102 -0.83 15.69 4.93
CA PRO A 102 0.20 16.37 4.15
C PRO A 102 1.63 15.97 4.50
N GLU A 103 1.88 15.10 5.48
CA GLU A 103 3.22 14.64 5.90
C GLU A 103 3.93 13.73 4.87
N ARG A 104 3.52 13.77 3.60
CA ARG A 104 4.09 13.01 2.51
C ARG A 104 5.43 13.62 2.10
N GLY A 105 6.51 13.14 2.71
CA GLY A 105 7.89 13.36 2.28
C GLY A 105 8.22 12.68 0.94
N VAL A 106 7.45 12.95 -0.10
CA VAL A 106 7.78 12.53 -1.48
C VAL A 106 8.34 13.76 -2.18
N SER A 107 9.67 13.92 -2.13
CA SER A 107 10.37 14.71 -3.13
C SER A 107 10.23 13.98 -4.46
N VAL A 108 9.38 14.50 -5.35
CA VAL A 108 9.40 14.11 -6.76
C VAL A 108 10.50 14.95 -7.41
N PRO A 109 11.55 14.37 -8.02
CA PRO A 109 12.44 15.11 -8.91
C PRO A 109 11.71 15.58 -10.18
#